data_AF-X1T3A5-F1
#
_entry.id   AF-X1T3A5-F1
#
_cell.length_a   1.000
_cell.length_b   1.000
_cell.length_c   1.000
_cell.angle_alpha   90.00
_cell.angle_beta   90.00
_cell.angle_gamma   90.00
#
_symmetry.space_group_name_H-M   'P 1'
#
loop_
_entity.id
_entity.type
_entity.pdbx_description
1 polymer ?
#
loop_
_entity_poly.entity_id
_entity_poly.type
_entity_poly.pdbx_seq_one_letter_code
_entity_poly.pdbx_strand_id
1 'polypeptide(L)'
;NGANAMMKYGGSIAAPTVNKVRTDGITVPPDPPTFHTPNIDGDLTISGTYYFKYTFVDENGYESNGGTASAAMTAGDATHNGITVNIAICSDDPKIKKRRIYRTTAGGSIYYKDGEVDNTVPTYDSIISDEEISLKSVLHTDHNAPPGAPSLVVKRLSRVNIAVDDDLYVSKNYDKTTGVRSVKGRRVWGNSYTIRSNLVNSWCCNTTTIFHHGICTISDITVIGKIAEIGISVNS
;
A
#
# COMPACT_ATOMS: atom_id res chain seq x y z
N ASN A 1 -18.96 9.02 7.08
CA ASN A 1 -19.99 8.52 6.12
C ASN A 1 -19.79 9.20 4.77
N GLY A 2 -20.22 8.55 3.67
CA GLY A 2 -19.76 8.82 2.30
C GLY A 2 -19.69 10.30 1.89
N ALA A 3 -18.50 10.74 1.46
CA ALA A 3 -18.23 12.07 0.93
C ALA A 3 -17.73 11.96 -0.53
N ASN A 4 -18.36 12.71 -1.44
CA ASN A 4 -18.35 12.46 -2.89
C ASN A 4 -17.06 12.88 -3.65
N ALA A 5 -15.90 12.93 -3.00
CA ALA A 5 -14.73 13.67 -3.51
C ALA A 5 -13.72 12.87 -4.36
N MET A 6 -13.61 11.54 -4.18
CA MET A 6 -12.51 10.76 -4.78
C MET A 6 -12.92 10.00 -6.04
N MET A 7 -12.74 10.64 -7.21
CA MET A 7 -12.94 9.99 -8.52
C MET A 7 -11.63 9.59 -9.18
N LYS A 8 -11.46 8.28 -9.42
CA LYS A 8 -10.38 7.71 -10.23
C LYS A 8 -10.77 7.78 -11.71
N TYR A 9 -10.28 8.77 -12.45
CA TYR A 9 -10.68 8.99 -13.85
C TYR A 9 -10.19 7.85 -14.75
N GLY A 10 -11.13 7.06 -15.28
CA GLY A 10 -10.87 5.82 -16.01
C GLY A 10 -11.92 5.54 -17.06
N GLY A 11 -12.01 6.39 -18.07
CA GLY A 11 -12.94 6.25 -19.18
C GLY A 11 -12.43 6.94 -20.46
N SER A 12 -12.69 6.32 -21.61
CA SER A 12 -12.66 7.02 -22.90
C SER A 12 -13.87 7.96 -22.99
N ILE A 13 -13.74 9.06 -23.73
CA ILE A 13 -14.74 10.14 -23.75
C ILE A 13 -15.90 9.77 -24.71
N ALA A 14 -16.73 8.81 -24.29
CA ALA A 14 -17.92 8.36 -25.01
C ALA A 14 -19.15 8.40 -24.09
N ALA A 15 -20.02 9.40 -24.28
CA ALA A 15 -21.28 9.53 -23.55
C ALA A 15 -22.30 8.47 -24.01
N PRO A 16 -23.30 8.09 -23.18
CA PRO A 16 -23.55 8.54 -21.81
C PRO A 16 -23.18 7.48 -20.75
N THR A 17 -22.11 6.70 -20.96
CA THR A 17 -21.65 5.76 -19.93
C THR A 17 -21.11 6.52 -18.73
N VAL A 18 -21.78 6.39 -17.58
CA VAL A 18 -21.38 7.03 -16.32
C VAL A 18 -19.91 6.73 -16.02
N ASN A 19 -19.12 7.77 -15.74
CA ASN A 19 -17.72 7.64 -15.32
C ASN A 19 -17.63 6.60 -14.20
N LYS A 20 -17.00 5.44 -14.47
CA LYS A 20 -16.98 4.32 -13.52
C LYS A 20 -15.99 4.59 -12.40
N VAL A 21 -16.41 5.44 -11.46
CA VAL A 21 -15.72 5.68 -10.18
C VAL A 21 -15.54 4.34 -9.48
N ARG A 22 -14.29 3.87 -9.45
CA ARG A 22 -13.90 2.67 -8.69
C ARG A 22 -13.53 3.10 -7.28
N THR A 23 -14.25 2.58 -6.30
CA THR A 23 -13.86 2.69 -4.88
C THR A 23 -12.63 1.83 -4.65
N ASP A 24 -11.46 2.47 -4.65
CA ASP A 24 -10.19 1.83 -4.28
C ASP A 24 -10.22 1.39 -2.81
N GLY A 25 -9.64 0.22 -2.52
CA GLY A 25 -9.62 -0.39 -1.20
C GLY A 25 -10.63 -1.53 -1.04
N ILE A 26 -10.30 -2.48 -0.16
CA ILE A 26 -11.09 -3.69 0.08
C ILE A 26 -11.28 -3.83 1.59
N THR A 27 -12.54 -3.87 2.04
CA THR A 27 -12.90 -4.17 3.43
C THR A 27 -12.38 -5.56 3.79
N VAL A 28 -11.87 -5.76 5.00
CA VAL A 28 -11.44 -7.10 5.45
C VAL A 28 -12.65 -8.05 5.59
N PRO A 29 -12.45 -9.38 5.47
CA PRO A 29 -13.49 -10.32 5.86
C PRO A 29 -13.87 -10.15 7.34
N PRO A 30 -15.17 -10.02 7.69
CA PRO A 30 -15.60 -9.75 9.06
C PRO A 30 -15.46 -11.00 9.95
N ASP A 31 -16.00 -12.12 9.47
CA ASP A 31 -16.09 -13.36 10.24
C ASP A 31 -14.79 -14.15 10.17
N PRO A 32 -14.30 -14.70 11.30
CA PRO A 32 -13.13 -15.57 11.32
C PRO A 32 -13.41 -16.93 10.66
N PRO A 33 -12.39 -17.64 10.14
CA PRO A 33 -12.54 -19.03 9.73
C PRO A 33 -12.94 -19.93 10.90
N THR A 34 -13.72 -20.97 10.63
CA THR A 34 -14.10 -21.99 11.63
C THR A 34 -13.71 -23.39 11.15
N PHE A 35 -13.47 -24.29 12.11
CA PHE A 35 -13.10 -25.66 11.82
C PHE A 35 -14.28 -26.42 11.17
N HIS A 36 -14.02 -27.16 10.09
CA HIS A 36 -14.96 -28.15 9.57
C HIS A 36 -14.53 -29.54 10.08
N THR A 37 -15.51 -30.37 10.45
CA THR A 37 -15.28 -31.68 11.07
C THR A 37 -15.86 -32.80 10.19
N PRO A 38 -15.20 -33.97 10.06
CA PRO A 38 -13.92 -34.35 10.68
C PRO A 38 -12.70 -33.67 10.05
N ASN A 39 -11.51 -33.94 10.60
CA ASN A 39 -10.25 -33.76 9.89
C ASN A 39 -10.21 -34.61 8.59
N ILE A 40 -9.26 -34.28 7.71
CA ILE A 40 -9.02 -34.94 6.43
C ILE A 40 -7.55 -35.37 6.32
N ASP A 41 -7.22 -36.19 5.32
CA ASP A 41 -5.85 -36.60 4.98
C ASP A 41 -4.97 -35.39 4.59
N GLY A 42 -3.67 -35.41 4.91
CA GLY A 42 -2.71 -34.37 4.51
C GLY A 42 -1.30 -34.56 5.08
N ASP A 43 -0.51 -33.48 5.13
CA ASP A 43 0.90 -33.45 5.59
C ASP A 43 1.15 -32.48 6.77
N LEU A 44 0.08 -32.02 7.45
CA LEU A 44 0.19 -31.17 8.64
C LEU A 44 0.87 -31.92 9.81
N THR A 45 1.55 -31.19 10.69
CA THR A 45 2.11 -31.76 11.93
C THR A 45 0.99 -32.34 12.80
N ILE A 46 1.08 -33.64 13.09
CA ILE A 46 0.14 -34.43 13.91
C ILE A 46 -0.12 -33.74 15.26
N SER A 47 -1.38 -33.61 15.66
CA SER A 47 -1.79 -32.88 16.88
C SER A 47 -1.28 -31.44 16.99
N GLY A 48 -0.77 -30.85 15.89
CA GLY A 48 -0.34 -29.46 15.82
C GLY A 48 -1.52 -28.50 15.93
N THR A 49 -1.29 -27.36 16.58
CA THR A 49 -2.29 -26.29 16.75
C THR A 49 -2.04 -25.16 15.74
N TYR A 50 -3.08 -24.79 15.00
CA TYR A 50 -3.00 -23.81 13.91
C TYR A 50 -4.02 -22.70 14.08
N TYR A 51 -3.69 -21.53 13.52
CA TYR A 51 -4.61 -20.42 13.36
C TYR A 51 -4.73 -20.05 11.88
N PHE A 52 -5.97 -19.76 11.47
CA PHE A 52 -6.30 -19.41 10.09
C PHE A 52 -6.77 -17.96 9.98
N LYS A 53 -6.46 -17.35 8.84
CA LYS A 53 -6.99 -16.08 8.37
C LYS A 53 -7.29 -16.18 6.89
N TYR A 54 -8.08 -15.23 6.38
CA TYR A 54 -8.25 -15.03 4.95
C TYR A 54 -8.36 -13.55 4.62
N THR A 55 -8.21 -13.26 3.34
CA THR A 55 -8.33 -11.95 2.71
C THR A 55 -9.33 -12.03 1.57
N PHE A 56 -9.89 -10.88 1.16
CA PHE A 56 -10.58 -10.77 -0.13
C PHE A 56 -9.59 -10.25 -1.19
N VAL A 57 -9.68 -10.79 -2.41
CA VAL A 57 -8.85 -10.43 -3.57
C VAL A 57 -9.73 -10.00 -4.75
N ASP A 58 -9.41 -8.84 -5.33
CA ASP A 58 -10.20 -8.24 -6.40
C ASP A 58 -9.84 -8.71 -7.83
N GLU A 59 -10.65 -8.25 -8.79
CA GLU A 59 -10.48 -8.41 -10.24
C GLU A 59 -9.15 -7.88 -10.81
N ASN A 60 -8.33 -7.20 -10.02
CA ASN A 60 -7.01 -6.69 -10.40
C ASN A 60 -5.88 -7.32 -9.56
N GLY A 61 -6.19 -8.27 -8.69
CA GLY A 61 -5.24 -8.98 -7.84
C GLY A 61 -4.81 -8.22 -6.58
N TYR A 62 -5.42 -7.07 -6.29
CA TYR A 62 -5.23 -6.39 -5.01
C TYR A 62 -5.95 -7.14 -3.89
N GLU A 63 -5.46 -6.97 -2.67
CA GLU A 63 -5.80 -7.82 -1.53
C GLU A 63 -6.13 -6.95 -0.31
N SER A 64 -7.09 -7.37 0.50
CA SER A 64 -7.42 -6.73 1.78
C SER A 64 -6.29 -6.92 2.81
N ASN A 65 -6.39 -6.27 3.97
CA ASN A 65 -5.74 -6.82 5.17
C ASN A 65 -6.40 -8.16 5.54
N GLY A 66 -5.70 -9.04 6.27
CA GLY A 66 -6.30 -10.27 6.78
C GLY A 66 -7.38 -10.00 7.83
N GLY A 67 -8.50 -10.73 7.75
CA GLY A 67 -9.61 -10.62 8.68
C GLY A 67 -9.31 -11.12 10.10
N THR A 68 -10.37 -11.34 10.88
CA THR A 68 -10.29 -11.92 12.23
C THR A 68 -9.61 -13.31 12.19
N ALA A 69 -8.77 -13.62 13.19
CA ALA A 69 -8.16 -14.95 13.31
C ALA A 69 -9.21 -15.99 13.73
N SER A 70 -9.07 -17.22 13.26
CA SER A 70 -9.84 -18.35 13.78
C SER A 70 -9.59 -18.59 15.27
N ALA A 71 -10.47 -19.37 15.89
CA ALA A 71 -10.08 -20.13 17.08
C ALA A 71 -8.93 -21.10 16.73
N ALA A 72 -8.25 -21.62 17.75
CA ALA A 72 -7.25 -22.66 17.57
C ALA A 72 -7.90 -23.90 16.93
N MET A 73 -7.33 -24.39 15.83
CA MET A 73 -7.71 -25.65 15.17
C MET A 73 -6.59 -26.67 15.33
N THR A 74 -6.93 -27.93 15.54
CA THR A 74 -5.93 -28.99 15.78
C THR A 74 -5.93 -30.00 14.63
N ALA A 75 -4.75 -30.39 14.16
CA ALA A 75 -4.60 -31.55 13.28
C ALA A 75 -4.94 -32.84 14.05
N GLY A 76 -5.53 -33.82 13.35
CA GLY A 76 -5.80 -35.13 13.93
C GLY A 76 -4.55 -36.02 14.02
N ASP A 77 -4.75 -37.30 13.73
CA ASP A 77 -3.74 -38.36 13.80
C ASP A 77 -2.85 -38.44 12.54
N ALA A 78 -2.03 -39.49 12.44
CA ALA A 78 -1.11 -39.73 11.32
C ALA A 78 -1.80 -40.08 9.98
N THR A 79 -3.13 -40.22 9.97
CA THR A 79 -3.96 -40.47 8.79
C THR A 79 -4.89 -39.30 8.47
N HIS A 80 -5.33 -38.54 9.48
CA HIS A 80 -6.25 -37.41 9.32
C HIS A 80 -5.71 -36.14 10.00
N ASN A 81 -4.51 -35.72 9.63
CA ASN A 81 -3.83 -34.51 10.11
C ASN A 81 -4.28 -33.22 9.39
N GLY A 82 -4.77 -33.30 8.17
CA GLY A 82 -5.30 -32.17 7.40
C GLY A 82 -6.56 -31.54 8.01
N ILE A 83 -6.86 -30.31 7.59
CA ILE A 83 -7.94 -29.48 8.14
C ILE A 83 -8.75 -28.85 7.01
N THR A 84 -10.02 -29.23 6.86
CA THR A 84 -11.00 -28.44 6.12
C THR A 84 -11.40 -27.21 6.94
N VAL A 85 -11.38 -26.04 6.31
CA VAL A 85 -11.66 -24.74 6.93
C VAL A 85 -12.92 -24.14 6.32
N ASN A 86 -13.89 -23.79 7.15
CA ASN A 86 -15.07 -23.03 6.73
C ASN A 86 -14.72 -21.53 6.59
N ILE A 87 -15.12 -20.95 5.46
CA ILE A 87 -15.03 -19.53 5.12
C ILE A 87 -16.38 -19.06 4.58
N ALA A 88 -17.39 -19.10 5.45
CA ALA A 88 -18.81 -19.05 5.08
C ALA A 88 -19.26 -17.76 4.36
N ILE A 89 -18.58 -16.63 4.56
CA ILE A 89 -18.92 -15.37 3.91
C ILE A 89 -18.22 -15.24 2.55
N CYS A 90 -19.04 -15.26 1.50
CA CYS A 90 -18.76 -14.70 0.19
C CYS A 90 -18.84 -13.17 0.28
N SER A 91 -17.96 -12.42 -0.38
CA SER A 91 -18.10 -10.95 -0.47
C SER A 91 -19.17 -10.58 -1.50
N ASP A 92 -20.19 -9.81 -1.11
CA ASP A 92 -21.17 -9.22 -2.02
C ASP A 92 -20.60 -8.09 -2.91
N ASP A 93 -19.45 -7.49 -2.56
CA ASP A 93 -18.78 -6.51 -3.42
C ASP A 93 -18.36 -7.20 -4.74
N PRO A 94 -18.96 -6.84 -5.90
CA PRO A 94 -18.77 -7.57 -7.14
C PRO A 94 -17.38 -7.42 -7.74
N LYS A 95 -16.49 -6.58 -7.19
CA LYS A 95 -15.07 -6.54 -7.59
C LYS A 95 -14.27 -7.72 -7.03
N ILE A 96 -14.74 -8.36 -5.95
CA ILE A 96 -14.05 -9.49 -5.33
C ILE A 96 -14.27 -10.75 -6.15
N LYS A 97 -13.16 -11.46 -6.42
CA LYS A 97 -13.15 -12.68 -7.25
C LYS A 97 -12.62 -13.89 -6.50
N LYS A 98 -11.68 -13.68 -5.59
CA LYS A 98 -11.01 -14.75 -4.84
C LYS A 98 -10.86 -14.42 -3.36
N ARG A 99 -10.57 -15.43 -2.57
CA ARG A 99 -10.04 -15.33 -1.21
C ARG A 99 -8.71 -16.08 -1.14
N ARG A 100 -7.71 -15.51 -0.47
CA ARG A 100 -6.47 -16.22 -0.13
C ARG A 100 -6.56 -16.69 1.32
N ILE A 101 -6.23 -17.95 1.56
CA ILE A 101 -6.23 -18.55 2.89
C ILE A 101 -4.80 -18.51 3.42
N TYR A 102 -4.68 -18.16 4.69
CA TYR A 102 -3.41 -18.06 5.41
C TYR A 102 -3.46 -18.91 6.66
N ARG A 103 -2.40 -19.69 6.91
CA ARG A 103 -2.24 -20.60 8.05
C ARG A 103 -0.94 -20.30 8.80
N THR A 104 -0.89 -20.57 10.09
CA THR A 104 0.38 -20.63 10.85
C THR A 104 1.06 -21.98 10.67
N THR A 105 2.35 -22.11 10.96
CA THR A 105 2.90 -23.42 11.34
C THR A 105 2.34 -23.87 12.70
N ALA A 106 2.57 -25.11 13.11
CA ALA A 106 2.12 -25.68 14.36
C ALA A 106 2.69 -24.89 15.56
N GLY A 107 1.81 -24.30 16.37
CA GLY A 107 2.18 -23.40 17.46
C GLY A 107 2.80 -22.05 17.02
N GLY A 108 2.85 -21.78 15.72
CA GLY A 108 3.43 -20.56 15.15
C GLY A 108 2.51 -19.33 15.25
N SER A 109 3.08 -18.15 15.07
CA SER A 109 2.37 -16.85 15.09
C SER A 109 2.42 -16.08 13.77
N ILE A 110 3.23 -16.54 12.81
CA ILE A 110 3.34 -15.95 11.47
C ILE A 110 2.34 -16.65 10.54
N TYR A 111 1.57 -15.86 9.79
CA TYR A 111 0.58 -16.33 8.84
C TYR A 111 1.18 -16.40 7.43
N TYR A 112 1.25 -17.60 6.87
CA TYR A 112 1.79 -17.89 5.53
C TYR A 112 0.64 -18.23 4.58
N LYS A 113 0.72 -17.85 3.30
CA LYS A 113 -0.31 -18.18 2.31
C LYS A 113 -0.33 -19.69 2.08
N ASP A 114 -1.47 -20.32 2.35
CA ASP A 114 -1.69 -21.75 2.12
C ASP A 114 -2.14 -21.99 0.67
N GLY A 115 -3.24 -21.33 0.29
CA GLY A 115 -3.85 -21.43 -1.02
C GLY A 115 -4.77 -20.26 -1.36
N GLU A 116 -5.61 -20.44 -2.38
CA GLU A 116 -6.68 -19.51 -2.74
C GLU A 116 -7.87 -20.25 -3.37
N VAL A 117 -9.06 -19.71 -3.16
CA VAL A 117 -10.32 -20.21 -3.74
C VAL A 117 -11.11 -19.04 -4.34
N ASP A 118 -12.08 -19.33 -5.19
CA ASP A 118 -13.00 -18.30 -5.70
C ASP A 118 -13.93 -17.79 -4.60
N ASN A 119 -14.48 -16.59 -4.78
CA ASN A 119 -15.32 -15.89 -3.80
C ASN A 119 -16.61 -16.66 -3.41
N THR A 120 -16.97 -17.72 -4.13
CA THR A 120 -18.18 -18.53 -3.93
C THR A 120 -17.97 -19.86 -3.19
N VAL A 121 -16.73 -20.33 -3.02
CA VAL A 121 -16.44 -21.66 -2.44
C VAL A 121 -16.42 -21.60 -0.90
N PRO A 122 -17.37 -22.20 -0.16
CA PRO A 122 -17.52 -21.94 1.28
C PRO A 122 -16.45 -22.59 2.17
N THR A 123 -15.58 -23.42 1.61
CA THR A 123 -14.53 -24.17 2.31
C THR A 123 -13.17 -24.06 1.63
N TYR A 124 -12.12 -24.43 2.35
CA TYR A 124 -10.78 -24.67 1.82
C TYR A 124 -10.09 -25.80 2.59
N ASP A 125 -9.43 -26.70 1.88
CA ASP A 125 -8.72 -27.84 2.47
C ASP A 125 -7.24 -27.52 2.66
N SER A 126 -6.83 -27.43 3.92
CA SER A 126 -5.44 -27.27 4.32
C SER A 126 -4.81 -28.63 4.56
N ILE A 127 -4.00 -29.05 3.59
CA ILE A 127 -3.33 -30.37 3.56
C ILE A 127 -1.81 -30.25 3.49
N ILE A 128 -1.27 -29.04 3.38
CA ILE A 128 0.13 -28.78 3.02
C ILE A 128 1.03 -28.74 4.26
N SER A 129 2.23 -29.33 4.17
CA SER A 129 3.17 -29.46 5.29
C SER A 129 3.68 -28.14 5.87
N ASP A 130 4.12 -28.20 7.13
CA ASP A 130 4.71 -27.05 7.82
C ASP A 130 6.09 -26.64 7.29
N GLU A 131 6.77 -27.53 6.57
CA GLU A 131 7.99 -27.18 5.84
C GLU A 131 7.64 -26.36 4.60
N GLU A 132 6.72 -26.85 3.74
CA GLU A 132 6.34 -26.14 2.50
C GLU A 132 5.64 -24.80 2.80
N ILE A 133 4.76 -24.74 3.81
CA ILE A 133 4.07 -23.50 4.17
C ILE A 133 5.05 -22.39 4.57
N SER A 134 6.16 -22.74 5.24
CA SER A 134 7.14 -21.78 5.76
C SER A 134 7.91 -21.05 4.64
N LEU A 135 7.94 -21.64 3.44
CA LEU A 135 8.58 -21.09 2.24
C LEU A 135 7.66 -20.14 1.44
N LYS A 136 6.37 -20.06 1.80
CA LYS A 136 5.36 -19.27 1.07
C LYS A 136 5.28 -17.81 1.56
N SER A 137 4.55 -16.98 0.83
CA SER A 137 4.43 -15.55 1.14
C SER A 137 3.67 -15.29 2.43
N VAL A 138 4.24 -14.47 3.31
CA VAL A 138 3.63 -14.05 4.58
C VAL A 138 2.50 -13.06 4.33
N LEU A 139 1.46 -13.12 5.16
CA LEU A 139 0.33 -12.17 5.19
C LEU A 139 0.83 -10.74 5.47
N HIS A 140 0.56 -9.83 4.55
CA HIS A 140 0.78 -8.40 4.79
C HIS A 140 -0.36 -7.78 5.62
N THR A 141 0.02 -6.84 6.48
CA THR A 141 -0.89 -6.06 7.35
C THR A 141 -0.89 -4.56 6.99
N ASP A 142 -0.38 -4.23 5.79
CA ASP A 142 -0.16 -2.85 5.34
C ASP A 142 -1.03 -2.46 4.12
N HIS A 143 -2.11 -3.20 3.88
CA HIS A 143 -3.13 -2.98 2.84
C HIS A 143 -4.27 -2.06 3.34
N ASN A 144 -3.91 -1.03 4.09
CA ASN A 144 -4.86 -0.06 4.63
C ASN A 144 -5.51 0.75 3.49
N ALA A 145 -6.79 1.09 3.66
CA ALA A 145 -7.46 2.05 2.79
C ALA A 145 -6.71 3.40 2.82
N PRO A 146 -6.75 4.20 1.73
CA PRO A 146 -6.24 5.56 1.76
C PRO A 146 -6.99 6.40 2.82
N PRO A 147 -6.35 7.39 3.44
CA PRO A 147 -7.00 8.29 4.39
C PRO A 147 -8.17 9.06 3.76
N GLY A 148 -9.06 9.62 4.58
CA GLY A 148 -10.24 10.36 4.11
C GLY A 148 -9.88 11.66 3.40
N ALA A 149 -10.65 12.02 2.36
CA ALA A 149 -10.50 13.26 1.57
C ALA A 149 -9.05 13.62 1.08
N PRO A 150 -8.29 12.70 0.45
CA PRO A 150 -6.95 13.04 -0.05
C PRO A 150 -6.95 14.04 -1.20
N SER A 151 -6.08 15.04 -1.10
CA SER A 151 -5.67 15.84 -2.25
C SER A 151 -4.57 15.12 -3.02
N LEU A 152 -4.75 14.89 -4.32
CA LEU A 152 -3.69 14.36 -5.19
C LEU A 152 -2.60 15.42 -5.39
N VAL A 153 -1.44 15.23 -4.78
CA VAL A 153 -0.31 16.16 -4.91
C VAL A 153 0.42 15.94 -6.23
N VAL A 154 0.90 14.71 -6.48
CA VAL A 154 1.64 14.39 -7.71
C VAL A 154 1.70 12.88 -7.99
N LYS A 155 1.65 12.50 -9.26
CA LYS A 155 2.06 11.17 -9.75
C LYS A 155 3.49 11.24 -10.26
N ARG A 156 4.44 10.54 -9.63
CA ARG A 156 5.87 10.55 -9.99
C ARG A 156 6.52 9.20 -9.73
N LEU A 157 7.42 8.75 -10.62
CA LEU A 157 8.16 7.48 -10.51
C LEU A 157 7.26 6.27 -10.18
N SER A 158 6.15 6.12 -10.93
CA SER A 158 5.14 5.07 -10.72
C SER A 158 4.47 5.04 -9.33
N ARG A 159 4.59 6.12 -8.55
CA ARG A 159 3.87 6.33 -7.29
C ARG A 159 2.81 7.42 -7.42
N VAL A 160 1.76 7.28 -6.61
CA VAL A 160 0.80 8.33 -6.31
C VAL A 160 1.19 8.93 -4.97
N ASN A 161 1.26 10.25 -4.88
CA ASN A 161 1.54 10.98 -3.65
C ASN A 161 0.29 11.81 -3.34
N ILE A 162 -0.33 11.57 -2.19
CA ILE A 162 -1.56 12.22 -1.75
C ILE A 162 -1.31 12.90 -0.40
N ALA A 163 -1.89 14.07 -0.18
CA ALA A 163 -1.87 14.75 1.11
C ALA A 163 -3.25 14.67 1.76
N VAL A 164 -3.28 14.49 3.07
CA VAL A 164 -4.46 14.73 3.92
C VAL A 164 -3.96 15.58 5.08
N ASP A 165 -4.61 16.71 5.29
CA ASP A 165 -4.16 17.76 6.21
C ASP A 165 -2.67 18.10 5.95
N ASP A 166 -1.82 18.08 6.98
CA ASP A 166 -0.37 18.32 6.85
C ASP A 166 0.45 17.06 6.47
N ASP A 167 -0.17 15.88 6.38
CA ASP A 167 0.52 14.59 6.19
C ASP A 167 0.61 14.16 4.71
N LEU A 168 1.81 13.76 4.26
CA LEU A 168 2.07 13.27 2.90
C LEU A 168 2.18 11.74 2.83
N TYR A 169 1.17 11.10 2.24
CA TYR A 169 1.12 9.66 2.02
C TYR A 169 1.63 9.30 0.62
N VAL A 170 2.58 8.36 0.57
CA VAL A 170 3.28 7.94 -0.66
C VAL A 170 2.94 6.50 -0.97
N SER A 171 2.36 6.22 -2.14
CA SER A 171 2.04 4.85 -2.55
C SER A 171 3.31 4.00 -2.68
N LYS A 172 3.16 2.70 -2.48
CA LYS A 172 4.20 1.72 -2.83
C LYS A 172 4.45 1.75 -4.35
N ASN A 173 5.66 1.35 -4.77
CA ASN A 173 5.93 1.07 -6.17
C ASN A 173 5.07 -0.10 -6.64
N TYR A 174 4.55 -0.02 -7.86
CA TYR A 174 4.03 -1.18 -8.58
C TYR A 174 5.19 -1.91 -9.25
N ASP A 175 5.54 -3.09 -8.73
CA ASP A 175 6.50 -4.02 -9.32
C ASP A 175 5.72 -5.15 -10.01
N LYS A 176 5.96 -5.37 -11.31
CA LYS A 176 5.30 -6.41 -12.12
C LYS A 176 5.92 -7.80 -11.93
N THR A 177 7.09 -7.90 -11.31
CA THR A 177 8.02 -9.01 -11.47
C THR A 177 8.17 -9.87 -10.23
N THR A 178 7.82 -9.33 -9.05
CA THR A 178 8.09 -9.97 -7.74
C THR A 178 6.86 -10.09 -6.84
N GLY A 179 5.84 -9.24 -7.04
CA GLY A 179 4.71 -9.07 -6.10
C GLY A 179 5.07 -8.39 -4.76
N VAL A 180 6.33 -8.45 -4.31
CA VAL A 180 6.75 -7.94 -2.99
C VAL A 180 8.08 -7.16 -3.07
N ARG A 181 8.10 -6.08 -2.27
CA ARG A 181 9.15 -5.12 -1.90
C ARG A 181 10.58 -5.72 -1.84
N SER A 182 11.67 -4.97 -1.98
CA SER A 182 11.95 -3.63 -1.42
C SER A 182 13.23 -3.05 -2.08
N VAL A 183 13.80 -1.87 -1.81
CA VAL A 183 13.62 -0.84 -0.76
C VAL A 183 13.54 0.55 -1.46
N LYS A 184 14.02 1.74 -1.03
CA LYS A 184 14.57 2.30 0.21
C LYS A 184 14.04 3.75 0.34
N GLY A 185 13.63 4.19 1.53
CA GLY A 185 13.19 5.58 1.77
C GLY A 185 14.26 6.42 2.47
N ARG A 186 14.71 7.53 1.86
CA ARG A 186 15.44 8.57 2.60
C ARG A 186 14.43 9.41 3.37
N ARG A 187 14.29 9.15 4.67
CA ARG A 187 13.53 10.00 5.60
C ARG A 187 14.16 11.39 5.60
N VAL A 188 13.42 12.40 5.15
CA VAL A 188 13.74 13.82 5.37
C VAL A 188 12.67 14.34 6.31
N TRP A 189 13.08 14.80 7.48
CA TRP A 189 12.22 15.35 8.53
C TRP A 189 13.00 16.50 9.16
N GLY A 190 12.33 17.62 9.46
CA GLY A 190 12.96 18.83 9.98
C GLY A 190 13.62 19.69 8.91
N ASN A 191 12.84 20.57 8.26
CA ASN A 191 12.96 22.03 8.44
C ASN A 191 12.02 22.77 7.48
N SER A 192 11.41 23.85 7.97
CA SER A 192 10.50 24.70 7.20
C SER A 192 11.24 25.39 6.04
N TYR A 193 10.97 24.97 4.81
CA TYR A 193 11.52 25.62 3.63
C TYR A 193 10.77 26.91 3.33
N THR A 194 11.29 28.04 3.84
CA THR A 194 11.04 29.34 3.19
C THR A 194 11.59 29.24 1.77
N ILE A 195 10.71 29.27 0.76
CA ILE A 195 11.12 29.21 -0.65
C ILE A 195 11.76 30.54 -1.04
N ARG A 196 13.06 30.70 -0.74
CA ARG A 196 13.89 31.72 -1.39
C ARG A 196 14.22 31.23 -2.79
N SER A 197 13.72 31.94 -3.79
CA SER A 197 13.85 31.62 -5.21
C SER A 197 15.27 31.89 -5.75
N ASN A 198 16.23 31.07 -5.31
CA ASN A 198 17.62 31.14 -5.76
C ASN A 198 17.78 30.52 -7.18
N LEU A 199 17.21 31.19 -8.19
CA LEU A 199 17.55 30.96 -9.60
C LEU A 199 18.86 31.70 -9.93
N VAL A 200 20.00 31.10 -9.57
CA VAL A 200 21.32 31.55 -10.04
C VAL A 200 22.15 30.34 -10.49
N ASN A 201 22.78 30.52 -11.66
CA ASN A 201 23.48 29.53 -12.48
C ASN A 201 24.44 28.58 -11.73
N SER A 202 24.49 27.31 -12.16
CA SER A 202 25.43 26.30 -11.66
C SER A 202 25.92 25.37 -12.79
N TRP A 203 26.44 25.93 -13.89
CA TRP A 203 27.15 25.19 -14.94
C TRP A 203 28.46 25.90 -15.33
N CYS A 204 29.57 25.17 -15.21
CA CYS A 204 30.88 25.37 -15.87
C CYS A 204 31.59 26.73 -15.75
N CYS A 205 32.66 26.80 -14.95
CA CYS A 205 34.01 26.55 -15.48
C CYS A 205 35.09 26.46 -14.38
N ASN A 206 36.18 25.75 -14.66
CA ASN A 206 37.37 25.68 -13.81
C ASN A 206 38.36 26.79 -14.17
N THR A 207 38.80 27.58 -13.19
CA THR A 207 40.13 28.24 -13.23
C THR A 207 40.64 28.59 -11.83
N THR A 208 41.94 28.43 -11.62
CA THR A 208 42.61 28.72 -10.34
C THR A 208 43.12 30.17 -10.34
N THR A 209 42.64 31.01 -9.41
CA THR A 209 43.26 32.31 -9.14
C THR A 209 43.17 32.69 -7.65
N ILE A 210 44.07 33.57 -7.22
CA ILE A 210 44.37 33.89 -5.82
C ILE A 210 43.50 35.04 -5.30
N PHE A 211 43.12 35.00 -4.02
CA PHE A 211 42.45 36.11 -3.32
C PHE A 211 43.31 37.39 -3.32
N HIS A 212 42.71 38.53 -3.67
CA HIS A 212 43.12 39.87 -3.23
C HIS A 212 41.86 40.68 -2.90
N HIS A 213 41.94 41.59 -1.93
CA HIS A 213 40.80 42.40 -1.52
C HIS A 213 40.43 43.43 -2.59
N GLY A 214 39.15 43.49 -2.96
CA GLY A 214 38.59 44.52 -3.84
C GLY A 214 37.09 44.70 -3.56
N ILE A 215 36.66 45.95 -3.39
CA ILE A 215 35.24 46.28 -3.22
C ILE A 215 34.57 46.21 -4.60
N CYS A 216 33.63 45.28 -4.77
CA CYS A 216 32.88 45.14 -6.03
C CYS A 216 31.75 46.17 -6.08
N THR A 217 32.01 47.32 -6.70
CA THR A 217 30.97 48.28 -7.09
C THR A 217 30.21 47.75 -8.31
N ILE A 218 28.95 47.40 -8.14
CA ILE A 218 28.07 46.96 -9.23
C ILE A 218 27.65 48.19 -10.04
N SER A 219 28.33 48.44 -11.17
CA SER A 219 27.74 49.17 -12.29
C SER A 219 26.80 48.26 -13.09
N ASP A 220 25.95 48.87 -13.91
CA ASP A 220 25.24 48.20 -15.02
C ASP A 220 24.15 47.17 -14.64
N ILE A 221 23.26 47.55 -13.72
CA ILE A 221 21.89 47.01 -13.72
C ILE A 221 21.06 47.77 -14.77
N THR A 222 20.94 47.20 -15.97
CA THR A 222 20.01 47.67 -17.01
C THR A 222 18.57 47.37 -16.60
N VAL A 223 17.88 48.36 -16.01
CA VAL A 223 16.48 48.22 -15.58
C VAL A 223 15.54 48.22 -16.78
N ILE A 224 15.20 47.02 -17.29
CA ILE A 224 14.05 46.84 -18.19
C ILE A 224 12.79 46.90 -17.31
N GLY A 225 12.05 47.99 -17.43
CA GLY A 225 11.21 48.47 -16.35
C GLY A 225 9.82 47.85 -16.22
N LYS A 226 9.35 47.79 -14.96
CA LYS A 226 8.05 48.36 -14.60
C LYS A 226 8.16 49.02 -13.23
N ILE A 227 7.63 50.24 -13.11
CA ILE A 227 7.68 51.01 -11.87
C ILE A 227 6.65 50.43 -10.89
N ALA A 228 7.10 50.14 -9.68
CA ALA A 228 6.27 50.02 -8.49
C ALA A 228 6.88 50.93 -7.43
N GLU A 229 6.13 51.93 -6.96
CA GLU A 229 6.63 52.91 -6.02
C GLU A 229 6.79 52.29 -4.63
N ILE A 230 8.03 52.07 -4.20
CA ILE A 230 8.35 51.74 -2.81
C ILE A 230 8.68 53.05 -2.09
N GLY A 231 7.67 53.63 -1.45
CA GLY A 231 7.82 54.84 -0.63
C GLY A 231 8.64 54.57 0.62
N ILE A 232 9.95 54.79 0.54
CA ILE A 232 10.85 54.75 1.71
C ILE A 232 10.78 56.10 2.42
N SER A 233 10.07 56.14 3.55
CA SER A 233 10.19 57.26 4.49
C SER A 233 11.53 57.17 5.24
N VAL A 234 12.25 58.29 5.32
CA VAL A 234 13.45 58.43 6.16
C VAL A 234 13.16 59.51 7.17
N ASN A 235 13.03 59.13 8.45
CA ASN A 235 12.94 60.10 9.53
C ASN A 235 14.31 60.72 9.80
N SER A 236 14.33 62.04 9.96
CA SER A 236 15.47 62.85 10.43
C SER A 236 15.57 62.86 11.94
#